data_AF-A0A935GB60-F1
#
_entry.id   AF-A0A935GB60-F1
#
_cell.length_a   1.000
_cell.length_b   1.000
_cell.length_c   1.000
_cell.angle_alpha   90.00
_cell.angle_beta   90.00
_cell.angle_gamma   90.00
#
_symmetry.space_group_name_H-M   'P 1'
#
loop_
_entity.id
_entity.type
_entity.pdbx_description
1 polymer ?
#
loop_
_entity_poly.entity_id
_entity_poly.type
_entity_poly.pdbx_seq_one_letter_code
_entity_poly.pdbx_strand_id
1 'polypeptide(L)'
;MSIQIYNLFLKTRTIAILIDPDKTDKELLDKYIYAGNNDCCDLYLIGGSLIFDIEWFRNIIITLKSKTSLPVIIFPGNYTQIISDADGILFLQLFSGRNPEYLISQQIIAAPIIYKSGLPAISTAYILIDGGNIM
;
A
#
# COMPACT_ATOMS: atom_id res chain seq x y z
N MET A 1 -4.90 0.89 18.40
CA MET A 1 -5.10 0.71 16.95
C MET A 1 -3.80 0.88 16.17
N SER A 2 -3.06 1.99 16.32
CA SER A 2 -1.75 2.19 15.66
C SER A 2 -0.67 1.14 16.01
N ILE A 3 -0.55 0.71 17.28
CA ILE A 3 0.45 -0.28 17.72
C ILE A 3 0.27 -1.65 17.04
N GLN A 4 -0.97 -2.04 16.71
CA GLN A 4 -1.23 -3.34 16.07
C GLN A 4 -0.65 -3.43 14.67
N ILE A 5 -0.62 -2.32 13.92
CA ILE A 5 -0.11 -2.33 12.55
C ILE A 5 1.41 -2.45 12.51
N TYR A 6 2.11 -1.78 13.43
CA TYR A 6 3.56 -1.89 13.54
C TYR A 6 3.98 -3.30 13.94
N ASN A 7 3.19 -3.98 14.78
CA ASN A 7 3.46 -5.37 15.18
C ASN A 7 3.44 -6.34 13.99
N LEU A 8 2.74 -6.04 12.89
CA LEU A 8 2.79 -6.85 11.66
C LEU A 8 4.21 -6.90 11.06
N PHE A 9 4.94 -5.78 11.16
CA PHE A 9 6.29 -5.64 10.63
C PHE A 9 7.37 -6.07 11.63
N LEU A 10 6.99 -6.35 12.87
CA LEU A 10 7.88 -6.91 13.89
C LEU A 10 7.84 -8.45 13.94
N LYS A 11 6.89 -9.09 13.22
CA LYS A 11 6.86 -10.55 13.06
C LYS A 11 8.13 -11.04 12.35
N THR A 12 8.54 -12.26 12.67
CA THR A 12 9.73 -12.88 12.06
C THR A 12 9.57 -13.18 10.57
N ARG A 13 8.33 -13.43 10.12
CA ARG A 13 7.97 -13.74 8.73
C ARG A 13 6.55 -13.26 8.47
N THR A 14 6.37 -12.67 7.29
CA THR A 14 5.09 -12.10 6.85
C THR A 14 4.98 -12.28 5.34
N ILE A 15 3.83 -12.73 4.85
CA ILE A 15 3.52 -12.80 3.41
C ILE A 15 2.49 -11.72 3.08
N ALA A 16 2.79 -10.90 2.08
CA ALA A 16 1.87 -9.89 1.58
C ALA A 16 1.50 -10.18 0.13
N ILE A 17 0.23 -9.95 -0.23
CA ILE A 17 -0.20 -9.88 -1.63
C ILE A 17 -0.18 -8.41 -2.04
N LEU A 18 0.55 -8.07 -3.10
CA LEU A 18 0.52 -6.74 -3.72
C LEU A 18 -0.56 -6.71 -4.80
N ILE A 19 -1.54 -5.83 -4.62
CA ILE A 19 -2.69 -5.63 -5.49
C ILE A 19 -2.48 -4.34 -6.28
N ASP A 20 -2.34 -4.47 -7.60
CA ASP A 20 -2.31 -3.36 -8.54
C ASP A 20 -3.75 -3.02 -8.98
N PRO A 21 -4.31 -1.87 -8.58
CA PRO A 21 -5.71 -1.53 -8.84
C PRO A 21 -6.06 -1.49 -10.32
N ASP A 22 -5.13 -1.02 -11.14
CA ASP A 22 -5.31 -0.87 -12.59
C ASP A 22 -5.37 -2.24 -13.31
N LYS A 23 -4.90 -3.31 -12.65
CA LYS A 23 -4.92 -4.68 -13.17
C LYS A 23 -5.93 -5.58 -12.47
N THR A 24 -6.69 -5.03 -11.53
CA THR A 24 -7.61 -5.80 -10.70
C THR A 24 -9.04 -5.53 -11.15
N ASP A 25 -9.68 -6.55 -11.70
CA ASP A 25 -11.13 -6.57 -11.90
C ASP A 25 -11.83 -7.26 -10.72
N LYS A 26 -13.16 -7.43 -10.83
CA LYS A 26 -13.97 -8.06 -9.78
C LYS A 26 -13.60 -9.54 -9.56
N GLU A 27 -13.31 -10.27 -10.63
CA GLU A 27 -12.98 -11.70 -10.53
C GLU A 27 -11.64 -11.90 -9.82
N LEU A 28 -10.64 -11.07 -10.15
CA LEU A 28 -9.34 -11.12 -9.50
C LEU A 28 -9.43 -10.64 -8.04
N LEU A 29 -10.26 -9.64 -7.75
CA LEU A 29 -10.55 -9.22 -6.38
C LEU A 29 -11.14 -10.36 -5.53
N ASP A 30 -12.09 -11.12 -6.07
CA ASP A 30 -12.65 -12.29 -5.39
C ASP A 30 -11.59 -13.35 -5.09
N LYS A 31 -10.61 -13.54 -5.99
CA LYS A 31 -9.46 -14.44 -5.75
C LYS A 31 -8.57 -13.96 -4.62
N TYR A 32 -8.30 -12.65 -4.52
CA TYR A 32 -7.55 -12.10 -3.39
C TYR A 32 -8.28 -12.30 -2.07
N ILE A 33 -9.59 -12.02 -2.03
CA ILE A 33 -10.44 -12.25 -0.85
C ILE A 33 -10.41 -13.72 -0.44
N TYR A 34 -10.55 -14.63 -1.41
CA TYR A 34 -10.44 -16.07 -1.15
C TYR A 34 -9.07 -16.41 -0.55
N ALA A 35 -7.98 -15.91 -1.10
CA ALA A 35 -6.63 -16.18 -0.59
C ALA A 35 -6.47 -15.71 0.87
N GLY A 36 -6.92 -14.49 1.20
CA GLY A 36 -6.82 -13.99 2.58
C GLY A 36 -7.69 -14.75 3.59
N ASN A 37 -8.85 -15.25 3.16
CA ASN A 37 -9.72 -16.06 4.02
C ASN A 37 -9.24 -17.52 4.19
N ASN A 38 -8.24 -17.95 3.40
CA ASN A 38 -7.62 -19.27 3.48
C ASN A 38 -6.16 -19.17 3.96
N ASP A 39 -5.83 -18.15 4.76
CA ASP A 39 -4.51 -17.96 5.41
C ASP A 39 -3.31 -17.99 4.44
N CYS A 40 -3.51 -17.59 3.17
CA CYS A 40 -2.45 -17.57 2.16
C CYS A 40 -1.57 -16.31 2.25
N CYS A 41 -2.01 -15.29 3.00
CA CYS A 41 -1.24 -14.07 3.27
C CYS A 41 -1.59 -13.49 4.64
N ASP A 42 -0.71 -12.64 5.17
CA ASP A 42 -0.87 -11.94 6.44
C ASP A 42 -1.43 -10.51 6.28
N LEU A 43 -1.26 -9.92 5.08
CA LEU A 43 -1.75 -8.58 4.76
C LEU A 43 -1.90 -8.37 3.24
N TYR A 44 -2.60 -7.30 2.90
CA TYR A 44 -2.63 -6.76 1.55
C TYR A 44 -1.80 -5.49 1.47
N LEU A 45 -0.93 -5.42 0.46
CA LEU A 45 -0.42 -4.17 -0.05
C LEU A 45 -1.26 -3.77 -1.25
N ILE A 46 -1.67 -2.52 -1.36
CA ILE A 46 -2.43 -2.04 -2.50
C ILE A 46 -1.81 -0.78 -3.09
N GLY A 47 -1.54 -0.80 -4.39
CA GLY A 47 -1.00 0.34 -5.11
C GLY A 47 -0.28 -0.06 -6.39
N GLY A 48 0.12 0.96 -7.15
CA GLY A 48 0.72 0.81 -8.48
C GLY A 48 1.37 2.11 -8.94
N SER A 49 2.15 2.03 -10.02
CA SER A 49 2.94 3.16 -10.53
C SER A 49 2.09 4.36 -10.97
N LEU A 50 0.97 4.06 -11.61
CA LEU A 50 -0.06 5.00 -12.01
C LEU A 50 -1.36 4.39 -11.50
N ILE A 51 -2.23 5.20 -10.88
CA ILE A 51 -3.58 4.80 -10.52
C ILE A 51 -4.47 5.85 -11.13
N PHE A 52 -5.26 5.46 -12.13
CA PHE A 52 -6.12 6.40 -12.85
C PHE A 52 -7.51 6.50 -12.25
N ASP A 53 -8.02 5.40 -11.68
CA ASP A 53 -9.34 5.34 -11.06
C ASP A 53 -9.23 5.28 -9.53
N ILE A 54 -9.33 6.46 -8.91
CA ILE A 54 -9.24 6.60 -7.45
C ILE A 54 -10.47 6.02 -6.74
N GLU A 55 -11.63 6.01 -7.40
CA GLU A 55 -12.86 5.47 -6.82
C GLU A 55 -12.81 3.94 -6.80
N TRP A 56 -12.33 3.33 -7.88
CA TRP A 56 -12.07 1.90 -7.94
C TRP A 56 -11.01 1.48 -6.92
N PHE A 57 -9.91 2.23 -6.82
CA PHE A 57 -8.88 1.98 -5.79
C PHE A 57 -9.47 1.97 -4.38
N ARG A 58 -10.31 2.96 -4.05
CA ARG A 58 -11.03 3.04 -2.78
C ARG A 58 -11.99 1.87 -2.58
N ASN A 59 -12.72 1.47 -3.62
CA ASN A 59 -13.67 0.36 -3.59
C ASN A 59 -12.98 -0.97 -3.28
N ILE A 60 -11.82 -1.24 -3.89
CA ILE A 60 -11.02 -2.42 -3.57
C ILE A 60 -10.69 -2.45 -2.07
N ILE A 61 -10.19 -1.34 -1.51
CA ILE A 61 -9.85 -1.24 -0.07
C ILE A 61 -11.05 -1.56 0.81
N ILE A 62 -12.19 -0.90 0.55
CA ILE A 62 -13.43 -1.11 1.33
C ILE A 62 -13.90 -2.57 1.22
N THR A 63 -13.87 -3.13 0.01
CA THR A 63 -14.33 -4.49 -0.24
C THR A 63 -13.46 -5.51 0.50
N LEU A 64 -12.12 -5.41 0.40
CA LEU A 64 -11.20 -6.30 1.12
C LEU A 64 -11.44 -6.26 2.63
N LYS A 65 -11.56 -5.05 3.21
CA LYS A 65 -11.81 -4.86 4.64
C LYS A 65 -13.18 -5.38 5.10
N SER A 66 -14.17 -5.35 4.21
CA SER A 66 -15.52 -5.87 4.52
C SER A 66 -15.62 -7.40 4.41
N LYS A 67 -14.69 -8.03 3.70
CA LYS A 67 -14.73 -9.47 3.37
C LYS A 67 -13.61 -10.29 3.99
N THR A 68 -12.65 -9.65 4.63
CA THR A 68 -11.49 -10.29 5.26
C THR A 68 -11.15 -9.58 6.57
N SER A 69 -10.45 -10.26 7.48
CA SER A 69 -9.92 -9.68 8.71
C SER A 69 -8.49 -9.17 8.57
N LEU A 70 -7.90 -9.27 7.37
CA LEU A 70 -6.51 -8.92 7.12
C LEU A 70 -6.36 -7.40 6.91
N PRO A 71 -5.24 -6.82 7.37
CA PRO A 71 -4.97 -5.40 7.20
C PRO A 71 -4.69 -5.06 5.73
N VAL A 72 -5.21 -3.92 5.28
CA VAL A 72 -4.97 -3.35 3.94
C VAL A 72 -4.10 -2.11 4.07
N ILE A 73 -2.87 -2.19 3.55
CA ILE A 73 -1.88 -1.12 3.63
C ILE A 73 -1.63 -0.54 2.24
N ILE A 74 -1.65 0.78 2.12
CA ILE A 74 -1.34 1.46 0.86
C ILE A 74 0.17 1.37 0.59
N PHE A 75 0.53 0.92 -0.61
CA PHE A 75 1.86 0.98 -1.19
C PHE A 75 1.88 2.06 -2.29
N PRO A 76 2.12 3.34 -1.93
CA PRO A 76 1.82 4.45 -2.81
C PRO A 76 2.87 4.62 -3.92
N GLY A 77 2.42 4.87 -5.14
CA GLY A 77 3.25 5.40 -6.23
C GLY A 77 3.46 6.92 -6.15
N ASN A 78 2.50 7.66 -5.58
CA ASN A 78 2.58 9.11 -5.33
C ASN A 78 1.57 9.56 -4.25
N TYR A 79 1.63 10.85 -3.86
CA TYR A 79 0.78 11.41 -2.79
C TYR A 79 -0.73 11.44 -3.08
N THR A 80 -1.19 11.29 -4.32
CA THR A 80 -2.64 11.32 -4.63
C THR A 80 -3.36 10.04 -4.21
N GLN A 81 -2.60 8.97 -3.95
CA GLN A 81 -3.10 7.65 -3.57
C GLN A 81 -3.39 7.53 -2.06
N ILE A 82 -3.46 8.64 -1.32
CA ILE A 82 -3.73 8.60 0.12
C ILE A 82 -5.25 8.42 0.34
N ILE A 83 -5.65 7.21 0.74
CA ILE A 83 -7.05 6.85 1.03
C ILE A 83 -7.22 6.53 2.52
N SER A 84 -8.07 7.31 3.20
CA SER A 84 -8.30 7.19 4.64
C SER A 84 -8.97 5.88 5.08
N ASP A 85 -9.59 5.15 4.15
CA ASP A 85 -10.29 3.90 4.46
C ASP A 85 -9.34 2.71 4.67
N ALA A 86 -8.07 2.84 4.28
CA ALA A 86 -7.05 1.83 4.51
C ALA A 86 -6.66 1.75 6.01
N ASP A 87 -5.96 0.68 6.39
CA ASP A 87 -5.49 0.51 7.77
C ASP A 87 -4.16 1.26 8.02
N GLY A 88 -3.38 1.49 6.97
CA GLY A 88 -2.15 2.26 7.02
C GLY A 88 -1.60 2.59 5.64
N ILE A 89 -0.50 3.32 5.60
CA ILE A 89 0.25 3.64 4.38
C ILE A 89 1.75 3.45 4.61
N LEU A 90 2.43 2.85 3.64
CA LEU A 90 3.88 2.85 3.59
C LEU A 90 4.36 4.25 3.21
N PHE A 91 5.02 4.93 4.14
CA PHE A 91 5.61 6.25 3.91
C PHE A 91 6.98 6.05 3.27
N LEU A 92 6.95 5.83 1.95
CA LEU A 92 8.10 5.41 1.16
C LEU A 92 9.11 6.55 0.98
N GLN A 93 10.39 6.21 1.10
CA GLN A 93 11.51 7.02 0.63
C GLN A 93 12.35 6.22 -0.36
N LEU A 94 12.39 6.63 -1.63
CA LEU A 94 13.17 5.93 -2.66
C LEU A 94 14.67 6.18 -2.47
N PHE A 95 15.28 5.42 -1.57
CA PHE A 95 16.61 5.66 -1.03
C PHE A 95 17.73 5.36 -2.03
N SER A 96 17.51 4.44 -2.98
CA SER A 96 18.45 4.18 -4.09
C SER A 96 18.29 5.12 -5.29
N GLY A 97 17.26 5.98 -5.28
CA GLY A 97 17.00 6.93 -6.35
C GLY A 97 17.89 8.18 -6.26
N ARG A 98 18.04 8.89 -7.39
CA ARG A 98 18.67 10.22 -7.45
C ARG A 98 17.67 11.35 -7.75
N ASN A 99 16.40 11.00 -7.94
CA ASN A 99 15.35 11.98 -8.23
C ASN A 99 14.86 12.60 -6.91
N PRO A 100 15.06 13.92 -6.67
CA PRO A 100 14.63 14.58 -5.43
C PRO A 100 13.13 14.45 -5.18
N GLU A 101 12.33 14.30 -6.24
CA GLU A 101 10.88 14.11 -6.18
C GLU A 101 10.50 12.94 -5.25
N TYR A 102 11.14 11.78 -5.44
CA TYR A 102 10.86 10.55 -4.69
C TYR A 102 11.76 10.38 -3.45
N LEU A 103 12.82 11.18 -3.32
CA LEU A 103 13.67 11.23 -2.13
C LEU A 103 13.05 12.06 -1.00
N ILE A 104 12.38 13.18 -1.32
CA ILE A 104 11.80 14.07 -0.29
C ILE A 104 10.56 14.87 -0.70
N SER A 105 10.39 15.28 -1.96
CA SER A 105 9.28 16.19 -2.33
C SER A 105 7.91 15.57 -2.10
N GLN A 106 7.71 14.32 -2.52
CA GLN A 106 6.46 13.58 -2.32
C GLN A 106 6.13 13.44 -0.83
N GLN A 107 7.14 13.24 0.02
CA GLN A 107 7.00 13.11 1.47
C GLN A 107 6.55 14.43 2.10
N ILE A 108 7.10 15.56 1.64
CA ILE A 108 6.70 16.91 2.10
C ILE A 108 5.22 17.15 1.80
N ILE A 109 4.75 16.79 0.60
CA ILE A 109 3.36 16.96 0.20
C ILE A 109 2.44 16.00 0.96
N ALA A 110 2.85 14.74 1.07
CA ALA A 110 2.05 13.68 1.70
C ALA A 110 1.92 13.85 3.21
N ALA A 111 2.96 14.31 3.92
CA ALA A 111 2.97 14.40 5.39
C ALA A 111 1.75 15.11 6.01
N PRO A 112 1.38 16.34 5.60
CA PRO A 112 0.19 17.00 6.15
C PRO A 112 -1.12 16.32 5.76
N ILE A 113 -1.18 15.66 4.59
CA ILE A 113 -2.37 14.94 4.12
C ILE A 113 -2.57 13.68 4.96
N ILE A 114 -1.50 12.89 5.15
CA ILE A 114 -1.52 11.68 5.97
C ILE A 114 -1.91 12.04 7.42
N TYR A 115 -1.29 13.08 7.99
CA TYR A 115 -1.62 13.54 9.34
C TYR A 115 -3.11 13.88 9.49
N LYS A 116 -3.69 14.64 8.53
CA LYS A 116 -5.12 15.00 8.55
C LYS A 116 -6.04 13.81 8.34
N SER A 117 -5.61 12.80 7.58
CA SER A 117 -6.40 11.60 7.31
C SER A 117 -6.53 10.67 8.52
N GLY A 118 -5.65 10.79 9.52
CA GLY A 118 -5.56 9.87 10.65
C GLY A 118 -4.96 8.50 10.28
N LEU A 119 -4.53 8.31 9.04
CA LEU A 119 -3.95 7.06 8.55
C LEU A 119 -2.57 6.83 9.18
N PRO A 120 -2.32 5.68 9.82
CA PRO A 120 -1.00 5.33 10.33
C PRO A 120 0.06 5.29 9.22
N ALA A 121 1.10 6.11 9.36
CA ALA A 121 2.23 6.18 8.43
C ALA A 121 3.36 5.24 8.87
N ILE A 122 3.71 4.26 8.04
CA ILE A 122 4.78 3.30 8.32
C ILE A 122 6.06 3.78 7.61
N SER A 123 7.03 4.30 8.38
CA SER A 123 8.31 4.76 7.81
C SER A 123 9.02 3.64 7.08
N THR A 124 9.27 3.82 5.77
CA THR A 124 9.76 2.74 4.90
C THR A 124 10.84 3.25 3.95
N ALA A 125 12.06 2.72 4.09
CA ALA A 125 13.10 2.89 3.07
C ALA A 125 12.78 1.97 1.88
N TYR A 126 12.61 2.56 0.70
CA TYR A 126 12.35 1.85 -0.54
C TYR A 126 13.62 1.80 -1.40
N ILE A 127 14.14 0.60 -1.61
CA ILE A 127 15.39 0.37 -2.36
C ILE A 127 15.03 -0.45 -3.59
N LEU A 128 15.19 0.15 -4.77
CA LEU A 128 15.19 -0.58 -6.02
C LEU A 128 16.56 -1.22 -6.22
N ILE A 129 16.58 -2.55 -6.32
CA ILE A 129 17.75 -3.36 -6.63
C ILE A 129 17.54 -3.88 -8.04
N ASP A 130 18.51 -3.68 -8.93
CA ASP A 130 18.47 -4.10 -10.32
C ASP A 130 17.17 -3.63 -11.01
N GLY A 131 17.06 -2.32 -11.25
CA GLY A 131 15.84 -1.55 -11.55
C GLY A 131 15.09 -1.89 -12.85
N GLY A 132 15.09 -3.16 -13.27
CA GLY A 132 14.65 -3.64 -14.56
C GLY A 132 15.68 -3.32 -15.64
N ASN A 133 15.68 -4.13 -16.70
CA ASN A 133 16.44 -3.83 -17.91
C ASN A 133 15.93 -2.50 -18.48
N ILE A 134 16.64 -1.42 -18.19
CA ILE A 134 16.63 -0.22 -19.03
C ILE A 134 17.49 -0.60 -20.24
N MET A 135 16.86 -1.26 -21.22
CA MET A 135 17.37 -1.35 -22.59
C MET A 135 16.72 -0.27 -23.43
#